data_AF-A0A4D9CW56-F1
#
_entry.id   AF-A0A4D9CW56-F1
#
_cell.length_a   1.000
_cell.length_b   1.000
_cell.length_c   1.000
_cell.angle_alpha   90.00
_cell.angle_beta   90.00
_cell.angle_gamma   90.00
#
_symmetry.space_group_name_H-M   'P 1'
#
loop_
_entity.id
_entity.type
_entity.pdbx_description
1 polymer ?
#
loop_
_entity_poly.entity_id
_entity_poly.type
_entity_poly.pdbx_seq_one_letter_code
_entity_poly.pdbx_strand_id
1 'polypeptide(L)'
;MQHSLQSERRLLQAPRLLRIGLQIRVGDTVYNASAKQDDIRLQDYKSFFDCASQIQEHRRTPATTRVVWYLLSDSHRLKQLALEEFGRDILVTDTTPNKHIVTSLNVGDSNLDDERADALAKAAADMLSFAEMDYFVLSQKSGFGKVGAMLSNRWHNVWWLNPQDRGNRTPSCGPKSYVKLSDLAGQWSGF
;
A
#
# COMPACT_ATOMS: atom_id res chain seq x y z
N MET A 1 15.22 -11.47 -6.14
CA MET A 1 14.41 -10.26 -6.42
C MET A 1 13.78 -10.27 -7.82
N GLN A 2 14.55 -10.40 -8.91
CA GLN A 2 14.02 -10.38 -10.30
C GLN A 2 12.92 -11.41 -10.60
N HIS A 3 13.05 -12.66 -10.13
CA HIS A 3 12.01 -13.69 -10.36
C HIS A 3 10.67 -13.40 -9.66
N SER A 4 10.70 -12.79 -8.46
CA SER A 4 9.49 -12.44 -7.70
C SER A 4 8.73 -11.28 -8.36
N LEU A 5 9.45 -10.27 -8.86
CA LEU A 5 8.86 -9.13 -9.57
C LEU A 5 8.26 -9.55 -10.91
N GLN A 6 8.86 -10.50 -11.62
CA GLN A 6 8.32 -11.01 -12.88
C GLN A 6 7.05 -11.84 -12.70
N SER A 7 6.98 -12.69 -11.66
CA SER A 7 5.77 -13.47 -11.38
C SER A 7 4.63 -12.58 -10.89
N GLU A 8 4.93 -11.61 -10.02
CA GLU A 8 3.98 -10.59 -9.56
C GLU A 8 3.44 -9.76 -10.74
N ARG A 9 4.33 -9.23 -11.59
CA ARG A 9 3.93 -8.44 -12.76
C ARG A 9 3.06 -9.25 -13.72
N ARG A 10 3.37 -10.53 -13.93
CA ARG A 10 2.54 -11.42 -14.75
C ARG A 10 1.13 -11.59 -14.19
N LEU A 11 1.00 -11.71 -12.86
CA LEU A 11 -0.32 -11.77 -12.21
C LEU A 11 -1.09 -10.47 -12.40
N LEU A 12 -0.44 -9.32 -12.23
CA LEU A 12 -1.06 -8.00 -12.39
C LEU A 12 -1.44 -7.64 -13.83
N GLN A 13 -0.86 -8.34 -14.82
CA GLN A 13 -1.18 -8.19 -16.24
C GLN A 13 -2.26 -9.19 -16.73
N ALA A 14 -2.80 -10.03 -15.85
CA ALA A 14 -3.84 -10.97 -16.22
C ALA A 14 -5.08 -10.23 -16.75
N PRO A 15 -5.69 -10.70 -17.87
CA PRO A 15 -6.88 -10.07 -18.41
C PRO A 15 -8.05 -10.22 -17.43
N ARG A 16 -8.98 -9.26 -17.47
CA ARG A 16 -10.24 -9.31 -16.68
C ARG A 16 -10.02 -9.33 -15.16
N LEU A 17 -8.84 -8.89 -14.71
CA LEU A 17 -8.49 -8.72 -13.32
C LEU A 17 -8.87 -7.30 -12.86
N LEU A 18 -9.54 -7.20 -11.71
CA LEU A 18 -9.70 -5.94 -10.98
C LEU A 18 -8.61 -5.86 -9.90
N ARG A 19 -7.78 -4.82 -9.97
CA ARG A 19 -6.63 -4.63 -9.07
C ARG A 19 -6.91 -3.50 -8.10
N ILE A 20 -6.93 -3.81 -6.81
CA ILE A 20 -7.18 -2.82 -5.75
C ILE A 20 -5.92 -2.72 -4.90
N GLY A 21 -5.23 -1.59 -4.98
CA GLY A 21 -4.05 -1.29 -4.18
C GLY A 21 -4.42 -0.79 -2.80
N LEU A 22 -3.85 -1.37 -1.75
CA LEU A 22 -3.91 -0.87 -0.38
C LEU A 22 -2.50 -0.40 0.02
N GLN A 23 -2.33 0.90 0.24
CA GLN A 23 -1.11 1.44 0.84
C GLN A 23 -1.37 1.81 2.30
N ILE A 24 -0.78 1.02 3.21
CA ILE A 24 -0.94 1.20 4.64
C ILE A 24 0.40 1.63 5.25
N ARG A 25 0.44 2.82 5.83
CA ARG A 25 1.58 3.36 6.56
C ARG A 25 1.32 3.19 8.05
N VAL A 26 2.05 2.30 8.70
CA VAL A 26 1.96 2.07 10.15
C VAL A 26 2.73 3.13 10.93
N GLY A 27 3.89 3.56 10.44
CA GLY A 27 4.71 4.60 11.07
C GLY A 27 6.13 4.11 11.42
N ASP A 28 7.07 5.05 11.64
CA ASP A 28 8.50 4.71 11.74
C ASP A 28 8.88 3.84 12.93
N THR A 29 7.98 3.72 13.90
CA THR A 29 8.18 2.83 15.04
C THR A 29 8.34 1.37 14.64
N VAL A 30 7.87 0.95 13.45
CA VAL A 30 8.04 -0.42 12.95
C VAL A 30 9.50 -0.78 12.63
N TYR A 31 10.37 0.22 12.48
CA TYR A 31 11.79 0.03 12.19
C TYR A 31 12.66 -0.07 13.45
N ASN A 32 12.17 0.38 14.61
CA ASN A 32 13.01 0.64 15.79
C ASN A 32 12.91 -0.42 16.92
N ALA A 33 11.96 -1.35 16.90
CA ALA A 33 11.85 -2.40 17.91
C ALA A 33 11.03 -3.61 17.45
N SER A 34 11.52 -4.83 17.70
CA SER A 34 10.78 -6.08 17.46
C SER A 34 9.46 -6.14 18.24
N ALA A 35 9.46 -5.73 19.52
CA ALA A 35 8.27 -5.73 20.37
C ALA A 35 7.10 -4.87 19.80
N LYS A 36 7.39 -3.79 19.07
CA LYS A 36 6.34 -2.96 18.46
C LYS A 36 5.80 -3.52 17.15
N GLN A 37 6.50 -4.49 16.53
CA GLN A 37 5.94 -5.26 15.43
C GLN A 37 4.91 -6.26 15.95
N ASP A 38 5.14 -6.86 17.13
CA ASP A 38 4.22 -7.83 17.74
C ASP A 38 2.87 -7.22 18.14
N ASP A 39 2.85 -5.93 18.50
CA ASP A 39 1.63 -5.19 18.85
C ASP A 39 0.73 -4.87 17.64
N ILE A 40 1.21 -5.08 16.41
CA ILE A 40 0.45 -4.80 15.20
C ILE A 40 -0.64 -5.86 15.04
N ARG A 41 -1.90 -5.41 15.02
CA ARG A 41 -3.06 -6.28 14.80
C ARG A 41 -3.74 -5.90 13.50
N LEU A 42 -4.16 -6.90 12.72
CA LEU A 42 -4.89 -6.67 11.46
C LEU A 42 -6.16 -5.84 11.69
N GLN A 43 -6.83 -6.07 12.84
CA GLN A 43 -8.05 -5.37 13.23
C GLN A 43 -7.88 -3.84 13.29
N ASP A 44 -6.71 -3.34 13.68
CA ASP A 44 -6.44 -1.90 13.74
C ASP A 44 -6.42 -1.26 12.33
N TYR A 45 -6.29 -2.07 11.28
CA TYR A 45 -6.27 -1.65 9.87
C TYR A 45 -7.45 -2.19 9.07
N LYS A 46 -8.43 -2.83 9.71
CA LYS A 46 -9.55 -3.49 9.04
C LYS A 46 -10.32 -2.54 8.10
N SER A 47 -10.41 -1.26 8.46
CA SER A 47 -11.06 -0.24 7.61
C SER A 47 -10.47 -0.17 6.21
N PHE A 48 -9.16 -0.39 6.01
CA PHE A 48 -8.56 -0.41 4.67
C PHE A 48 -9.10 -1.57 3.83
N PHE A 49 -9.22 -2.76 4.42
CA PHE A 49 -9.75 -3.94 3.77
C PHE A 49 -11.25 -3.83 3.52
N ASP A 50 -12.00 -3.25 4.47
CA ASP A 50 -13.42 -2.96 4.30
C ASP A 50 -13.66 -1.97 3.15
N CYS A 51 -12.81 -0.95 3.03
CA CYS A 51 -12.84 -0.01 1.91
C CYS A 51 -12.55 -0.71 0.57
N ALA A 52 -11.56 -1.60 0.53
CA ALA A 52 -11.26 -2.39 -0.66
C ALA A 52 -12.43 -3.31 -1.05
N SER A 53 -13.12 -3.91 -0.06
CA SER A 53 -14.31 -4.71 -0.29
C SER A 53 -15.45 -3.89 -0.90
N GLN A 54 -15.73 -2.69 -0.37
CA GLN A 54 -16.75 -1.79 -0.94
C GLN A 54 -16.42 -1.40 -2.38
N ILE A 55 -15.15 -1.06 -2.66
CA ILE A 55 -14.68 -0.76 -4.03
C ILE A 55 -14.91 -1.97 -4.94
N GLN A 56 -14.54 -3.16 -4.48
CA GLN A 56 -14.78 -4.40 -5.22
C GLN A 56 -16.26 -4.57 -5.57
N GLU A 57 -17.17 -4.40 -4.61
CA GLU A 57 -18.61 -4.56 -4.82
C GLU A 57 -19.14 -3.64 -5.94
N HIS A 58 -18.74 -2.36 -5.94
CA HIS A 58 -19.29 -1.39 -6.88
C HIS A 58 -18.43 -1.16 -8.15
N ARG A 59 -17.25 -1.80 -8.27
CA ARG A 59 -16.38 -1.72 -9.47
C ARG A 59 -16.26 -3.02 -10.23
N ARG A 60 -16.66 -4.15 -9.65
CA ARG A 60 -16.79 -5.40 -10.42
C ARG A 60 -17.78 -5.20 -11.57
N THR A 61 -17.42 -5.76 -12.71
CA THR A 61 -18.28 -5.82 -13.90
C THR A 61 -18.54 -7.28 -14.25
N PRO A 62 -19.52 -7.59 -15.12
CA PRO A 62 -19.68 -8.96 -15.64
C PRO A 62 -18.44 -9.51 -16.33
N ALA A 63 -17.56 -8.64 -16.82
CA ALA A 63 -16.29 -9.04 -17.43
C ALA A 63 -15.21 -9.38 -16.41
N THR A 64 -15.34 -8.98 -15.13
CA THR A 64 -14.33 -9.19 -14.08
C THR A 64 -14.33 -10.64 -13.62
N THR A 65 -13.28 -11.39 -13.94
CA THR A 65 -13.16 -12.81 -13.57
C THR A 65 -12.44 -13.02 -12.24
N ARG A 66 -11.59 -12.07 -11.84
CA ARG A 66 -10.84 -12.13 -10.59
C ARG A 66 -10.67 -10.73 -10.00
N VAL A 67 -10.58 -10.66 -8.68
CA VAL A 67 -10.16 -9.48 -7.95
C VAL A 67 -8.89 -9.83 -7.18
N VAL A 68 -7.94 -8.91 -7.15
CA VAL A 68 -6.72 -9.05 -6.34
C VAL A 68 -6.54 -7.78 -5.53
N TRP A 69 -6.32 -7.96 -4.24
CA TRP A 69 -5.87 -6.90 -3.35
C TRP A 69 -4.35 -6.88 -3.33
N TYR A 70 -3.75 -5.72 -3.53
CA TYR A 70 -2.30 -5.55 -3.54
C TYR A 70 -1.88 -4.69 -2.35
N LEU A 71 -1.28 -5.31 -1.34
CA LEU A 71 -0.88 -4.66 -0.10
C LEU A 71 0.57 -4.17 -0.16
N LEU A 72 0.69 -2.85 -0.05
CA LEU A 72 1.93 -2.11 0.11
C LEU A 72 1.97 -1.54 1.53
N SER A 73 2.92 -1.99 2.34
CA SER A 73 3.04 -1.56 3.74
C SER A 73 4.50 -1.48 4.19
N ASP A 74 4.79 -0.54 5.08
CA ASP A 74 6.06 -0.43 5.80
C ASP A 74 6.21 -1.52 6.87
N SER A 75 5.09 -2.07 7.37
CA SER A 75 5.06 -3.12 8.38
C SER A 75 5.10 -4.51 7.77
N HIS A 76 6.19 -5.24 8.05
CA HIS A 76 6.30 -6.66 7.72
C HIS A 76 5.23 -7.51 8.42
N ARG A 77 4.97 -7.27 9.72
CA ARG A 77 3.96 -8.02 10.47
C ARG A 77 2.57 -7.86 9.89
N LEU A 78 2.20 -6.65 9.45
CA LEU A 78 0.89 -6.42 8.83
C LEU A 78 0.73 -7.21 7.53
N LYS A 79 1.80 -7.31 6.71
CA LYS A 79 1.79 -8.14 5.50
C LYS A 79 1.57 -9.61 5.82
N GLN A 80 2.25 -10.13 6.84
CA GLN A 80 2.08 -11.52 7.29
C GLN A 80 0.65 -11.80 7.75
N LEU A 81 0.11 -10.94 8.62
CA LEU A 81 -1.26 -11.07 9.11
C LEU A 81 -2.29 -11.02 7.97
N ALA A 82 -2.07 -10.16 6.97
CA ALA A 82 -2.98 -10.08 5.83
C ALA A 82 -2.88 -11.34 4.93
N LEU A 83 -1.69 -11.92 4.76
CA LEU A 83 -1.53 -13.21 4.07
C LEU A 83 -2.22 -14.35 4.82
N GLU A 84 -2.09 -14.37 6.16
CA GLU A 84 -2.74 -15.36 7.03
C GLU A 84 -4.27 -15.29 6.90
N GLU A 85 -4.85 -14.09 6.86
CA GLU A 85 -6.30 -13.88 6.77
C GLU A 85 -6.88 -14.09 5.36
N PHE A 86 -6.26 -13.50 4.33
CA PHE A 86 -6.86 -13.41 2.99
C PHE A 86 -6.29 -14.40 1.97
N GLY A 87 -5.19 -15.08 2.30
CA GLY A 87 -4.60 -16.14 1.48
C GLY A 87 -4.37 -15.71 0.02
N ARG A 88 -5.10 -16.34 -0.92
CA ARG A 88 -4.89 -16.18 -2.38
C ARG A 88 -5.54 -14.93 -2.99
N ASP A 89 -6.35 -14.22 -2.21
CA ASP A 89 -7.05 -13.01 -2.65
C ASP A 89 -6.21 -11.75 -2.44
N ILE A 90 -5.09 -11.87 -1.70
CA ILE A 90 -4.13 -10.80 -1.49
C ILE A 90 -2.75 -11.14 -2.07
N LEU A 91 -2.14 -10.14 -2.71
CA LEU A 91 -0.72 -10.08 -3.00
C LEU A 91 -0.11 -9.05 -2.06
N VAL A 92 1.03 -9.38 -1.47
CA VAL A 92 1.79 -8.41 -0.66
C VAL A 92 3.08 -8.10 -1.39
N THR A 93 3.51 -6.83 -1.31
CA THR A 93 4.90 -6.44 -1.61
C THR A 93 5.85 -7.25 -0.75
N ASP A 94 7.08 -7.44 -1.23
CA ASP A 94 8.13 -8.30 -0.65
C ASP A 94 7.96 -8.61 0.85
N THR A 95 7.98 -9.91 1.19
CA THR A 95 7.81 -10.43 2.55
C THR A 95 9.08 -10.33 3.41
N THR A 96 10.11 -9.65 2.93
CA THR A 96 11.27 -9.27 3.76
C THR A 96 11.00 -7.96 4.52
N PRO A 97 11.54 -7.79 5.73
CA PRO A 97 11.45 -6.52 6.45
C PRO A 97 11.99 -5.34 5.63
N ASN A 98 11.22 -4.25 5.59
CA ASN A 98 11.64 -3.02 4.93
C ASN A 98 12.77 -2.34 5.71
N LYS A 99 13.66 -1.65 5.00
CA LYS A 99 14.69 -0.79 5.59
C LYS A 99 14.32 0.67 5.37
N HIS A 100 14.48 1.49 6.40
CA HIS A 100 14.23 2.92 6.30
C HIS A 100 15.46 3.61 5.71
N ILE A 101 15.28 4.34 4.60
CA ILE A 101 16.39 4.95 3.85
C ILE A 101 17.00 6.13 4.61
N VAL A 102 16.20 6.86 5.40
CA VAL A 102 16.69 7.98 6.22
C VAL A 102 17.06 7.46 7.61
N THR A 103 18.35 7.38 7.90
CA THR A 103 18.84 6.98 9.22
C THR A 103 19.43 8.21 9.91
N SER A 104 18.62 8.82 10.79
CA SER A 104 18.94 10.01 11.61
C SER A 104 19.18 11.33 10.85
N LEU A 105 18.91 12.45 11.54
CA LEU A 105 18.94 13.84 11.06
C LEU A 105 20.33 14.36 10.65
N ASN A 106 21.36 13.51 10.61
CA ASN A 106 22.71 13.90 10.20
C ASN A 106 22.81 13.85 8.67
N VAL A 107 22.26 14.89 8.05
CA VAL A 107 22.46 15.23 6.65
C VAL A 107 23.96 15.55 6.46
N GLY A 108 24.76 14.55 6.12
CA GLY A 108 26.21 14.72 5.98
C GLY A 108 26.94 13.51 5.44
N ASP A 109 26.37 12.31 5.59
CA ASP A 109 26.91 11.11 4.96
C ASP A 109 26.29 10.94 3.57
N SER A 110 26.93 11.56 2.56
CA SER A 110 26.46 11.61 1.18
C SER A 110 26.61 10.30 0.41
N ASN A 111 27.18 9.26 1.03
CA ASN A 111 27.38 7.97 0.39
C ASN A 111 26.20 7.05 0.71
N LEU A 112 25.32 6.86 -0.27
CA LEU A 112 24.41 5.73 -0.30
C LEU A 112 25.28 4.47 -0.42
N ASP A 113 25.42 3.72 0.67
CA ASP A 113 25.95 2.36 0.59
C ASP A 113 25.03 1.47 -0.27
N ASP A 114 25.55 0.32 -0.71
CA ASP A 114 24.81 -0.61 -1.58
C ASP A 114 23.48 -1.04 -0.96
N GLU A 115 23.43 -1.15 0.38
CA GLU A 115 22.23 -1.53 1.11
C GLU A 115 21.13 -0.47 1.03
N ARG A 116 21.48 0.80 1.18
CA ARG A 116 20.56 1.94 1.03
C ARG A 116 20.15 2.13 -0.42
N ALA A 117 21.06 1.90 -1.37
CA ALA A 117 20.76 1.91 -2.79
C ALA A 117 19.73 0.82 -3.15
N ASP A 118 19.91 -0.40 -2.62
CA ASP A 118 18.97 -1.51 -2.78
C ASP A 118 17.60 -1.21 -2.13
N ALA A 119 17.59 -0.63 -0.93
CA ALA A 119 16.37 -0.22 -0.26
C ALA A 119 15.60 0.85 -1.06
N LEU A 120 16.31 1.81 -1.64
CA LEU A 120 15.73 2.81 -2.53
C LEU A 120 15.19 2.20 -3.81
N ALA A 121 15.94 1.30 -4.45
CA ALA A 121 15.52 0.60 -5.66
C ALA A 121 14.25 -0.23 -5.40
N LYS A 122 14.20 -0.93 -4.25
CA LYS A 122 13.01 -1.69 -3.81
C LYS A 122 11.82 -0.77 -3.59
N ALA A 123 12.00 0.36 -2.90
CA ALA A 123 10.95 1.35 -2.68
C ALA A 123 10.40 1.90 -4.00
N ALA A 124 11.26 2.20 -4.96
CA ALA A 124 10.87 2.64 -6.30
C ALA A 124 10.10 1.53 -7.06
N ALA A 125 10.57 0.29 -7.00
CA ALA A 125 9.89 -0.85 -7.60
C ALA A 125 8.50 -1.06 -7.00
N ASP A 126 8.36 -0.95 -5.68
CA ASP A 126 7.09 -1.03 -4.97
C ASP A 126 6.11 0.06 -5.45
N MET A 127 6.56 1.31 -5.59
CA MET A 127 5.72 2.40 -6.14
C MET A 127 5.28 2.14 -7.58
N LEU A 128 6.18 1.62 -8.42
CA LEU A 128 5.90 1.31 -9.82
C LEU A 128 4.93 0.13 -9.95
N SER A 129 5.11 -0.95 -9.18
CA SER A 129 4.16 -2.06 -9.12
C SER A 129 2.79 -1.59 -8.60
N PHE A 130 2.79 -0.71 -7.59
CA PHE A 130 1.56 -0.12 -7.08
C PHE A 130 0.84 0.75 -8.13
N ALA A 131 1.57 1.41 -9.03
CA ALA A 131 0.97 2.20 -10.11
C ALA A 131 0.15 1.36 -11.12
N GLU A 132 0.33 0.03 -11.14
CA GLU A 132 -0.43 -0.89 -12.00
C GLU A 132 -1.86 -1.17 -11.48
N MET A 133 -2.22 -0.68 -10.30
CA MET A 133 -3.55 -0.88 -9.71
C MET A 133 -4.62 -0.05 -10.42
N ASP A 134 -5.87 -0.56 -10.41
CA ASP A 134 -7.01 0.16 -10.98
C ASP A 134 -7.60 1.16 -9.98
N TYR A 135 -7.63 0.79 -8.70
CA TYR A 135 -8.16 1.58 -7.60
C TYR A 135 -7.20 1.55 -6.40
N PHE A 136 -7.27 2.58 -5.57
CA PHE A 136 -6.31 2.83 -4.51
C PHE A 136 -6.98 3.15 -3.18
N VAL A 137 -6.57 2.50 -2.10
CA VAL A 137 -6.88 2.85 -0.72
C VAL A 137 -5.58 3.25 -0.04
N LEU A 138 -5.43 4.52 0.30
CA LEU A 138 -4.15 5.09 0.76
C LEU A 138 -4.21 5.53 2.22
N SER A 139 -3.07 5.50 2.90
CA SER A 139 -2.93 6.21 4.16
C SER A 139 -2.89 7.72 3.89
N GLN A 140 -3.79 8.48 4.49
CA GLN A 140 -4.02 9.89 4.17
C GLN A 140 -2.75 10.75 4.21
N LYS A 141 -1.85 10.52 5.18
CA LYS A 141 -0.61 11.27 5.36
C LYS A 141 0.65 10.54 4.84
N SER A 142 0.50 9.68 3.83
CA SER A 142 1.61 8.95 3.22
C SER A 142 1.86 9.35 1.76
N GLY A 143 2.98 10.01 1.50
CA GLY A 143 3.38 10.40 0.14
C GLY A 143 3.75 9.20 -0.72
N PHE A 144 4.21 8.10 -0.11
CA PHE A 144 4.64 6.89 -0.80
C PHE A 144 3.51 6.30 -1.66
N GLY A 145 2.33 6.09 -1.06
CA GLY A 145 1.17 5.57 -1.79
C GLY A 145 0.63 6.54 -2.83
N LYS A 146 0.77 7.86 -2.57
CA LYS A 146 0.30 8.91 -3.48
C LYS A 146 1.12 8.97 -4.74
N VAL A 147 2.45 8.85 -4.65
CA VAL A 147 3.33 8.76 -5.81
C VAL A 147 2.91 7.59 -6.69
N GLY A 148 2.78 6.38 -6.12
CA GLY A 148 2.32 5.21 -6.89
C GLY A 148 0.94 5.41 -7.53
N ALA A 149 -0.03 5.97 -6.79
CA ALA A 149 -1.36 6.26 -7.33
C ALA A 149 -1.32 7.31 -8.46
N MET A 150 -0.53 8.38 -8.33
CA MET A 150 -0.38 9.41 -9.36
C MET A 150 0.32 8.86 -10.61
N LEU A 151 1.31 7.98 -10.45
CA LEU A 151 2.01 7.32 -11.57
C LEU A 151 1.07 6.44 -12.41
N SER A 152 -0.06 5.98 -11.85
CA SER A 152 -1.07 5.23 -12.63
C SER A 152 -1.75 6.08 -13.70
N ASN A 153 -1.69 7.42 -13.59
CA ASN A 153 -2.41 8.38 -14.43
C ASN A 153 -3.93 8.11 -14.51
N ARG A 154 -4.48 7.53 -13.44
CA ARG A 154 -5.91 7.31 -13.28
C ARG A 154 -6.46 8.29 -12.26
N TRP A 155 -7.67 8.77 -12.52
CA TRP A 155 -8.36 9.74 -11.68
C TRP A 155 -9.68 9.15 -11.19
N HIS A 156 -10.23 9.71 -10.11
CA HIS A 156 -11.50 9.27 -9.52
C HIS A 156 -11.49 7.82 -9.00
N ASN A 157 -10.31 7.35 -8.60
CA ASN A 157 -10.05 5.97 -8.22
C ASN A 157 -9.23 5.85 -6.92
N VAL A 158 -9.12 6.92 -6.15
CA VAL A 158 -8.36 6.98 -4.89
C VAL A 158 -9.30 7.24 -3.73
N TRP A 159 -9.20 6.44 -2.67
CA TRP A 159 -9.76 6.67 -1.35
C TRP A 159 -8.60 6.77 -0.36
N TRP A 160 -8.74 7.58 0.67
CA TRP A 160 -7.75 7.64 1.74
C TRP A 160 -8.38 7.44 3.10
N LEU A 161 -7.63 6.85 4.02
CA LEU A 161 -8.06 6.61 5.38
C LEU A 161 -6.98 7.10 6.34
N ASN A 162 -7.39 7.52 7.53
CA ASN A 162 -6.44 7.81 8.59
C ASN A 162 -6.12 6.50 9.34
N PRO A 163 -4.88 5.98 9.27
CA PRO A 163 -4.51 4.77 10.02
C PRO A 163 -4.63 4.95 11.54
N GLN A 164 -4.64 6.18 12.05
CA GLN A 164 -4.84 6.46 13.48
C GLN A 164 -6.27 6.19 13.97
N ASP A 165 -7.23 6.01 13.06
CA ASP A 165 -8.60 5.64 13.44
C ASP A 165 -8.69 4.19 13.97
N ARG A 166 -7.63 3.39 13.85
CA ARG A 166 -7.48 2.02 14.40
C ARG A 166 -8.68 1.09 14.13
N GLY A 167 -9.25 1.18 12.92
CA GLY A 167 -10.40 0.36 12.54
C GLY A 167 -11.72 0.71 13.27
N ASN A 168 -11.75 1.77 14.07
CA ASN A 168 -12.94 2.18 14.84
C ASN A 168 -14.05 2.78 13.96
N ARG A 169 -13.79 3.01 12.68
CA ARG A 169 -14.75 3.58 11.73
C ARG A 169 -14.85 2.71 10.50
N THR A 170 -16.08 2.33 10.17
CA THR A 170 -16.38 1.77 8.85
C THR A 170 -16.26 2.90 7.83
N PRO A 171 -15.38 2.78 6.83
CA PRO A 171 -15.21 3.83 5.84
C PRO A 171 -16.38 3.84 4.87
N SER A 172 -16.63 5.00 4.26
CA SER A 172 -17.57 5.13 3.13
C SER A 172 -16.78 5.22 1.83
N CYS A 173 -16.46 4.05 1.25
CA CYS A 173 -15.71 3.92 0.00
C CYS A 173 -16.65 3.60 -1.15
N GLY A 174 -17.62 4.49 -1.39
CA GLY A 174 -18.57 4.40 -2.48
C GLY A 174 -18.05 5.00 -3.81
N PRO A 175 -18.83 4.85 -4.89
CA PRO A 175 -18.39 5.15 -6.26
C PRO A 175 -18.08 6.63 -6.53
N LYS A 176 -18.55 7.54 -5.67
CA LYS A 176 -18.37 8.99 -5.76
C LYS A 176 -17.62 9.61 -4.58
N SER A 177 -17.17 8.79 -3.61
CA SER A 177 -16.45 9.27 -2.42
C SER A 177 -14.93 9.23 -2.60
N TYR A 178 -14.45 9.21 -3.84
CA TYR A 178 -13.02 9.29 -4.14
C TYR A 178 -12.47 10.68 -3.75
N VAL A 179 -11.18 10.71 -3.45
CA VAL A 179 -10.40 11.91 -3.15
C VAL A 179 -10.17 12.68 -4.45
N LYS A 180 -10.40 14.00 -4.44
CA LYS A 180 -10.11 14.86 -5.60
C LYS A 180 -8.62 15.07 -5.74
N LEU A 181 -8.16 15.34 -6.95
CA LEU A 181 -6.74 15.60 -7.21
C LEU A 181 -6.17 16.75 -6.37
N SER A 182 -6.93 17.83 -6.17
CA SER A 182 -6.56 18.95 -5.30
C SER A 182 -6.28 18.51 -3.87
N ASP A 183 -7.12 17.62 -3.33
CA ASP A 183 -7.02 17.13 -1.97
C ASP A 183 -5.84 16.15 -1.84
N LEU A 184 -5.64 15.31 -2.87
CA LEU A 184 -4.52 14.38 -2.94
C LEU A 184 -3.17 15.11 -2.92
N ALA A 185 -3.07 16.24 -3.64
CA ALA A 185 -1.87 17.08 -3.72
C ALA A 185 -1.64 17.95 -2.47
N GLY A 186 -2.63 18.12 -1.60
CA GLY A 186 -2.56 19.02 -0.44
C GLY A 186 -1.97 18.43 0.83
N GLN A 187 -1.81 17.10 0.91
CA GLN A 187 -1.29 16.41 2.10
C GLN A 187 -0.24 15.41 1.66
N TRP A 188 1.02 15.50 2.07
CA TRP A 188 2.07 14.58 1.60
C TRP A 188 2.67 13.75 2.72
N SER A 189 2.94 14.38 3.84
CA SER A 189 3.53 13.74 5.01
C SER A 189 2.96 14.39 6.26
N GLY A 190 2.92 13.63 7.34
CA GLY A 190 2.54 14.12 8.66
C GLY A 190 2.15 12.96 9.57
N PHE A 191 2.39 13.15 10.86
CA PHE A 191 1.76 12.37 11.92
C PHE A 191 0.73 13.25 12.61
#